data_AF-A0A5A9ZFU2-F1
#
_entry.id   AF-A0A5A9ZFU2-F1
#
_cell.length_a   1.000
_cell.length_b   1.000
_cell.length_c   1.000
_cell.angle_alpha   90.00
_cell.angle_beta   90.00
_cell.angle_gamma   90.00
#
_symmetry.space_group_name_H-M   'P 1'
#
loop_
_entity.id
_entity.type
_entity.pdbx_description
1 polymer ?
#
loop_
_entity_poly.entity_id
_entity_poly.type
_entity_poly.pdbx_seq_one_letter_code
_entity_poly.pdbx_strand_id
1 'polypeptide(L)'
;MTSLLIKNVRIMDDEPADILIRDGVIAEIAPGLDAPGVAEEDATGLIALPGLVDAHTHLDKSLLGWPWYKNDVGGASLMAMIENERDMKQRLGLDPHVQSMRHALKTAGFGATLIRSHIDIDTQGGLRALEGVMQTAEILADVVEIETVAFPQSGLTTREGTAELMDQALAMGANLVGGLDPCGVDRDPKGHLDIIFGLAERHGKGIDIHLHERGDLGLFSMEMILDRAEALDMKGMVTISHAFCLGMQDYPRVEAMLERLAAMDVAIMTTAPASSPAPMVKQLDAHGIRIGAGNDGIQDTWGPYGNGDMLERAKFVGLRNNLREDVEVKRALDICAGGGAVAMGKPRRALKAGAPGDLVLVEGEAVVQAVVTHAPRKLVVKGGHITARDGQTLMAAP
;
A
#
# COMPACT_ATOMS: atom_id res chain seq x y z
N MET A 1 -10.44 -17.41 -19.41
CA MET A 1 -9.78 -16.44 -20.28
C MET A 1 -10.72 -15.27 -20.41
N THR A 2 -10.38 -14.15 -19.80
CA THR A 2 -11.25 -12.98 -19.72
C THR A 2 -10.81 -11.97 -20.76
N SER A 3 -11.76 -11.42 -21.50
CA SER A 3 -11.51 -10.40 -22.52
C SER A 3 -12.56 -9.31 -22.40
N LEU A 4 -12.13 -8.06 -22.54
CA LEU A 4 -12.97 -6.88 -22.43
C LEU A 4 -12.48 -5.84 -23.43
N LEU A 5 -13.41 -5.21 -24.15
CA LEU A 5 -13.15 -4.08 -25.02
C LEU A 5 -13.83 -2.84 -24.44
N ILE A 6 -13.04 -1.84 -24.05
CA ILE A 6 -13.55 -0.55 -23.58
C ILE A 6 -13.47 0.42 -24.75
N LYS A 7 -14.59 1.05 -25.10
CA LYS A 7 -14.72 1.92 -26.28
C LYS A 7 -14.68 3.40 -25.90
N ASN A 8 -14.06 4.22 -26.73
CA ASN A 8 -14.13 5.69 -26.71
C ASN A 8 -13.73 6.34 -25.36
N VAL A 9 -12.72 5.80 -24.69
CA VAL A 9 -12.25 6.31 -23.39
C VAL A 9 -11.02 7.19 -23.56
N ARG A 10 -10.93 8.30 -22.83
CA ARG A 10 -9.69 9.10 -22.80
C ARG A 10 -8.63 8.39 -21.97
N ILE A 11 -7.47 8.14 -22.56
CA ILE A 11 -6.34 7.51 -21.86
C ILE A 11 -5.63 8.61 -21.06
N MET A 12 -5.79 8.64 -19.74
CA MET A 12 -5.31 9.76 -18.93
C MET A 12 -5.85 11.11 -19.47
N ASP A 13 -4.97 12.03 -19.88
CA ASP A 13 -5.36 13.30 -20.51
C ASP A 13 -5.14 13.32 -22.03
N ASP A 14 -4.92 12.15 -22.64
CA ASP A 14 -4.75 12.01 -24.09
C ASP A 14 -6.11 11.90 -24.81
N GLU A 15 -6.06 11.82 -26.14
CA GLU A 15 -7.24 11.65 -27.01
C GLU A 15 -7.99 10.33 -26.72
N PRO A 16 -9.32 10.28 -26.96
CA PRO A 16 -10.09 9.06 -26.82
C PRO A 16 -9.58 7.92 -27.70
N ALA A 17 -9.54 6.71 -27.13
CA ALA A 17 -9.18 5.47 -27.82
C ALA A 17 -10.01 4.30 -27.27
N ASP A 18 -9.84 3.13 -27.87
CA ASP A 18 -10.36 1.88 -27.34
C ASP A 18 -9.24 1.10 -26.64
N ILE A 19 -9.58 0.36 -25.58
CA ILE A 19 -8.65 -0.50 -24.84
C ILE A 19 -9.15 -1.94 -24.96
N LEU A 20 -8.36 -2.81 -25.59
CA LEU A 20 -8.62 -4.24 -25.65
C LEU A 20 -7.78 -4.96 -24.59
N ILE A 21 -8.44 -5.66 -23.68
CA ILE A 21 -7.82 -6.52 -22.67
C ILE A 21 -8.08 -7.98 -23.06
N ARG A 22 -7.03 -8.81 -23.01
CA ARG A 22 -7.11 -10.26 -23.20
C ARG A 22 -6.23 -10.95 -22.18
N ASP A 23 -6.75 -12.00 -21.56
CA ASP A 23 -6.00 -12.87 -20.64
C ASP A 23 -5.26 -12.10 -19.53
N GLY A 24 -5.94 -11.12 -18.95
CA GLY A 24 -5.40 -10.33 -17.84
C GLY A 24 -4.46 -9.19 -18.25
N VAL A 25 -4.16 -9.01 -19.54
CA VAL A 25 -3.24 -7.97 -20.03
C VAL A 25 -3.89 -7.06 -21.07
N ILE A 26 -3.46 -5.80 -21.10
CA ILE A 26 -3.81 -4.88 -22.17
C ILE A 26 -3.14 -5.39 -23.44
N ALA A 27 -3.92 -5.85 -24.41
CA ALA A 27 -3.43 -6.36 -25.68
C ALA A 27 -3.13 -5.21 -26.64
N GLU A 28 -4.02 -4.22 -26.71
CA GLU A 28 -3.94 -3.12 -27.67
C GLU A 28 -4.68 -1.88 -27.15
N ILE A 29 -4.17 -0.70 -27.52
CA ILE A 29 -4.85 0.59 -27.34
C ILE A 29 -4.78 1.33 -28.67
N ALA A 30 -5.91 1.53 -29.32
CA ALA A 30 -6.03 2.22 -30.60
C ALA A 30 -7.46 2.71 -30.83
N PRO A 31 -7.70 3.70 -31.71
CA PRO A 31 -9.05 4.09 -32.08
C PRO A 31 -9.71 3.04 -32.98
N GLY A 32 -11.01 2.79 -32.78
CA GLY A 32 -11.81 1.98 -33.70
C GLY A 32 -11.47 0.49 -33.69
N LEU A 33 -11.04 -0.04 -32.55
CA LEU A 33 -10.80 -1.48 -32.38
C LEU A 33 -12.09 -2.27 -32.57
N ASP A 34 -11.99 -3.35 -33.32
CA ASP A 34 -13.04 -4.36 -33.50
C ASP A 34 -12.55 -5.69 -32.89
N ALA A 35 -13.31 -6.24 -31.97
CA ALA A 35 -13.00 -7.51 -31.32
C ALA A 35 -14.25 -8.40 -31.26
N PRO A 36 -14.60 -9.08 -32.37
CA PRO A 36 -15.81 -9.89 -32.43
C PRO A 36 -15.86 -10.94 -31.32
N GLY A 37 -16.98 -10.98 -30.59
CA GLY A 37 -17.23 -11.93 -29.50
C GLY A 37 -16.60 -11.55 -28.16
N VAL A 38 -15.98 -10.37 -28.04
CA VAL A 38 -15.51 -9.79 -26.77
C VAL A 38 -16.60 -8.90 -26.18
N ALA A 39 -16.76 -8.89 -24.86
CA ALA A 39 -17.70 -8.00 -24.19
C ALA A 39 -17.25 -6.54 -24.36
N GLU A 40 -18.20 -5.64 -24.64
CA GLU A 40 -17.92 -4.22 -24.89
C GLU A 40 -18.51 -3.34 -23.78
N GLU A 41 -17.75 -2.32 -23.36
CA GLU A 41 -18.21 -1.24 -22.48
C GLU A 41 -17.98 0.10 -23.18
N ASP A 42 -19.06 0.87 -23.40
CA ASP A 42 -18.95 2.24 -23.89
C ASP A 42 -18.54 3.17 -22.73
N ALA A 43 -17.38 3.78 -22.87
CA ALA A 43 -16.79 4.69 -21.89
C ALA A 43 -16.67 6.12 -22.45
N THR A 44 -17.52 6.46 -23.43
CA THR A 44 -17.60 7.82 -23.99
C THR A 44 -17.74 8.87 -22.89
N GLY A 45 -16.83 9.84 -22.89
CA GLY A 45 -16.82 10.94 -21.91
C GLY A 45 -16.12 10.62 -20.58
N LEU A 46 -15.62 9.39 -20.40
CA LEU A 46 -14.86 8.99 -19.23
C LEU A 46 -13.35 9.07 -19.48
N ILE A 47 -12.59 9.12 -18.39
CA ILE A 47 -11.13 9.04 -18.37
C ILE A 47 -10.74 7.67 -17.79
N ALA A 48 -9.85 6.95 -18.47
CA ALA A 48 -9.18 5.78 -17.92
C ALA A 48 -7.94 6.22 -17.13
N LEU A 49 -7.87 5.76 -15.88
CA LEU A 49 -6.68 5.77 -15.03
C LEU A 49 -6.15 4.34 -14.89
N PRO A 50 -4.84 4.13 -14.65
CA PRO A 50 -4.34 2.83 -14.24
C PRO A 50 -5.01 2.35 -12.95
N GLY A 51 -5.09 1.04 -12.76
CA GLY A 51 -5.51 0.46 -11.49
C GLY A 51 -4.74 1.06 -10.32
N LEU A 52 -5.46 1.52 -9.29
CA LEU A 52 -4.86 2.18 -8.13
C LEU A 52 -4.20 1.14 -7.22
N VAL A 53 -3.30 1.59 -6.36
CA VAL A 53 -2.46 0.75 -5.50
C VAL A 53 -2.41 1.32 -4.11
N ASP A 54 -2.84 0.55 -3.11
CA ASP A 54 -2.63 0.87 -1.70
C ASP A 54 -1.37 0.15 -1.21
N ALA A 55 -0.23 0.84 -1.22
CA ALA A 55 1.08 0.21 -1.00
C ALA A 55 1.41 -0.01 0.49
N HIS A 56 0.56 0.45 1.41
CA HIS A 56 0.75 0.31 2.86
C HIS A 56 -0.58 0.47 3.59
N THR A 57 -1.12 -0.63 4.12
CA THR A 57 -2.36 -0.61 4.90
C THR A 57 -2.37 -1.72 5.96
N HIS A 58 -3.46 -1.78 6.74
CA HIS A 58 -3.73 -2.84 7.69
C HIS A 58 -5.17 -3.37 7.55
N LEU A 59 -5.33 -4.47 6.82
CA LEU A 59 -6.62 -5.08 6.52
C LEU A 59 -7.23 -5.81 7.73
N ASP A 60 -6.42 -6.35 8.64
CA ASP A 60 -6.85 -7.25 9.73
C ASP A 60 -7.58 -6.54 10.87
N LYS A 61 -7.54 -5.20 10.91
CA LYS A 61 -7.87 -4.41 12.11
C LYS A 61 -8.78 -3.20 11.91
N SER A 62 -9.23 -2.96 10.69
CA SER A 62 -10.26 -1.93 10.45
C SER A 62 -11.53 -2.26 11.23
N LEU A 63 -12.27 -1.23 11.66
CA LEU A 63 -13.58 -1.40 12.31
C LEU A 63 -14.73 -1.15 11.34
N LEU A 64 -14.52 -1.38 10.04
CA LEU A 64 -15.57 -1.22 9.05
C LEU A 64 -16.73 -2.20 9.34
N GLY A 65 -17.95 -1.69 9.27
CA GLY A 65 -19.16 -2.44 9.62
C GLY A 65 -19.41 -2.57 11.14
N TRP A 66 -18.60 -1.94 11.99
CA TRP A 66 -18.88 -1.75 13.41
C TRP A 66 -19.48 -0.36 13.69
N PRO A 67 -20.16 -0.17 14.83
CA PRO A 67 -20.47 1.17 15.34
C PRO A 67 -19.20 2.02 15.49
N TRP A 68 -19.37 3.33 15.43
CA TRP A 68 -18.26 4.28 15.56
C TRP A 68 -17.42 4.03 16.82
N TYR A 69 -16.12 3.87 16.64
CA TYR A 69 -15.18 3.73 17.76
C TYR A 69 -14.87 5.10 18.35
N LYS A 70 -15.28 5.29 19.60
CA LYS A 70 -14.87 6.47 20.38
C LYS A 70 -13.44 6.26 20.87
N ASN A 71 -12.48 6.93 20.23
CA ASN A 71 -11.08 6.90 20.64
C ASN A 71 -10.83 7.92 21.77
N ASP A 72 -10.62 7.41 22.99
CA ASP A 72 -10.24 8.20 24.17
C ASP A 72 -8.81 7.85 24.66
N VAL A 73 -7.99 7.18 23.83
CA VAL A 73 -6.64 6.70 24.20
C VAL A 73 -5.68 7.86 24.46
N GLY A 74 -5.91 8.99 23.77
CA GLY A 74 -5.12 10.22 23.89
C GLY A 74 -3.67 9.99 23.50
N GLY A 75 -3.37 10.03 22.19
CA GLY A 75 -2.13 9.60 21.49
C GLY A 75 -0.78 10.13 22.01
N ALA A 76 -0.49 9.91 23.29
CA ALA A 76 0.69 10.37 23.99
C ALA A 76 1.89 9.43 23.81
N SER A 77 1.66 8.17 23.44
CA SER A 77 2.75 7.23 23.08
C SER A 77 2.29 6.15 22.11
N LEU A 78 3.22 5.71 21.24
CA LEU A 78 3.04 4.58 20.33
C LEU A 78 2.65 3.29 21.06
N MET A 79 3.32 3.00 22.19
CA MET A 79 3.04 1.81 22.99
C MET A 79 1.62 1.81 23.56
N ALA A 80 1.10 2.95 23.99
CA ALA A 80 -0.29 3.04 24.46
C ALA A 80 -1.31 2.72 23.34
N MET A 81 -1.00 3.08 22.10
CA MET A 81 -1.85 2.76 20.95
C MET A 81 -1.82 1.25 20.64
N ILE A 82 -0.62 0.65 20.63
CA ILE A 82 -0.41 -0.79 20.46
C ILE A 82 -1.16 -1.59 21.54
N GLU A 83 -1.05 -1.19 22.80
CA GLU A 83 -1.72 -1.87 23.92
C GLU A 83 -3.24 -1.74 23.82
N ASN A 84 -3.76 -0.56 23.48
CA ASN A 84 -5.19 -0.36 23.27
C ASN A 84 -5.72 -1.21 22.12
N GLU A 85 -5.06 -1.22 20.97
CA GLU A 85 -5.44 -2.03 19.83
C GLU A 85 -5.56 -3.51 20.22
N ARG A 86 -4.52 -4.04 20.85
CA ARG A 86 -4.45 -5.43 21.27
C ARG A 86 -5.63 -5.79 22.18
N ASP A 87 -5.88 -4.96 23.19
CA ASP A 87 -7.03 -5.13 24.09
C ASP A 87 -8.38 -5.06 23.34
N MET A 88 -8.50 -4.13 22.39
CA MET A 88 -9.74 -3.92 21.63
C MET A 88 -10.02 -5.06 20.66
N LYS A 89 -9.01 -5.60 19.97
CA LYS A 89 -9.18 -6.78 19.09
C LYS A 89 -9.81 -7.94 19.86
N GLN A 90 -9.36 -8.17 21.09
CA GLN A 90 -9.94 -9.19 21.96
C GLN A 90 -11.35 -8.85 22.44
N ARG A 91 -11.56 -7.64 22.97
CA ARG A 91 -12.85 -7.22 23.55
C ARG A 91 -13.96 -7.21 22.51
N LEU A 92 -13.65 -6.79 21.28
CA LEU A 92 -14.60 -6.76 20.18
C LEU A 92 -14.76 -8.14 19.53
N GLY A 93 -13.83 -9.07 19.76
CA GLY A 93 -13.84 -10.36 19.09
C GLY A 93 -13.77 -10.21 17.58
N LEU A 94 -12.91 -9.31 17.08
CA LEU A 94 -12.79 -9.06 15.65
C LEU A 94 -12.42 -10.34 14.92
N ASP A 95 -13.14 -10.62 13.84
CA ASP A 95 -12.79 -11.67 12.90
C ASP A 95 -11.90 -11.06 11.79
N PRO A 96 -10.60 -11.43 11.72
CA PRO A 96 -9.68 -10.85 10.76
C PRO A 96 -10.09 -11.08 9.29
N HIS A 97 -10.73 -12.21 8.97
CA HIS A 97 -11.22 -12.47 7.61
C HIS A 97 -12.36 -11.50 7.26
N VAL A 98 -13.33 -11.33 8.16
CA VAL A 98 -14.44 -10.39 7.94
C VAL A 98 -13.94 -8.94 7.82
N GLN A 99 -13.04 -8.51 8.71
CA GLN A 99 -12.52 -7.14 8.67
C GLN A 99 -11.69 -6.89 7.40
N SER A 100 -10.85 -7.84 7.01
CA SER A 100 -10.03 -7.71 5.80
C SER A 100 -10.88 -7.73 4.52
N MET A 101 -11.93 -8.57 4.45
CA MET A 101 -12.89 -8.55 3.32
C MET A 101 -13.56 -7.18 3.18
N ARG A 102 -14.08 -6.62 4.28
CA ARG A 102 -14.74 -5.31 4.26
C ARG A 102 -13.81 -4.19 3.82
N HIS A 103 -12.59 -4.17 4.35
CA HIS A 103 -11.58 -3.19 3.99
C HIS A 103 -11.18 -3.36 2.51
N ALA A 104 -10.74 -4.54 2.10
CA ALA A 104 -10.27 -4.78 0.74
C ALA A 104 -11.35 -4.49 -0.31
N LEU A 105 -12.60 -4.91 -0.09
CA LEU A 105 -13.71 -4.61 -1.01
C LEU A 105 -14.01 -3.10 -1.08
N LYS A 106 -13.94 -2.37 0.03
CA LYS A 106 -14.12 -0.91 0.02
C LYS A 106 -13.04 -0.23 -0.82
N THR A 107 -11.77 -0.57 -0.58
CA THR A 107 -10.62 -0.03 -1.33
C THR A 107 -10.68 -0.42 -2.81
N ALA A 108 -11.09 -1.66 -3.12
CA ALA A 108 -11.29 -2.12 -4.50
C ALA A 108 -12.46 -1.42 -5.21
N GLY A 109 -13.55 -1.12 -4.50
CA GLY A 109 -14.66 -0.31 -5.00
C GLY A 109 -14.23 1.12 -5.36
N PHE A 110 -13.20 1.63 -4.69
CA PHE A 110 -12.51 2.87 -5.02
C PHE A 110 -11.38 2.70 -6.05
N GLY A 111 -11.30 1.56 -6.73
CA GLY A 111 -10.42 1.38 -7.88
C GLY A 111 -9.03 0.82 -7.57
N ALA A 112 -8.77 0.42 -6.33
CA ALA A 112 -7.54 -0.30 -6.02
C ALA A 112 -7.56 -1.71 -6.61
N THR A 113 -6.46 -2.09 -7.24
CA THR A 113 -6.27 -3.40 -7.89
C THR A 113 -5.09 -4.17 -7.30
N LEU A 114 -4.35 -3.53 -6.39
CA LEU A 114 -3.22 -4.08 -5.67
C LEU A 114 -3.15 -3.43 -4.28
N ILE A 115 -2.95 -4.24 -3.25
CA ILE A 115 -2.84 -3.82 -1.85
C ILE A 115 -1.63 -4.53 -1.23
N ARG A 116 -0.82 -3.81 -0.45
CA ARG A 116 0.12 -4.41 0.52
C ARG A 116 -0.39 -4.14 1.94
N SER A 117 -0.63 -5.21 2.68
CA SER A 117 -1.13 -5.13 4.05
C SER A 117 -0.14 -5.71 5.05
N HIS A 118 0.12 -4.97 6.11
CA HIS A 118 0.87 -5.44 7.27
C HIS A 118 -0.08 -6.10 8.26
N ILE A 119 0.22 -7.36 8.60
CA ILE A 119 -0.67 -8.21 9.37
C ILE A 119 -0.03 -8.49 10.72
N ASP A 120 -0.71 -8.11 11.79
CA ASP A 120 -0.17 -8.21 13.13
C ASP A 120 0.06 -9.69 13.52
N ILE A 121 1.31 -10.00 13.85
CA ILE A 121 1.75 -11.28 14.40
C ILE A 121 2.22 -11.03 15.84
N ASP A 122 1.50 -11.60 16.81
CA ASP A 122 1.83 -11.45 18.21
C ASP A 122 1.44 -12.67 19.05
N THR A 123 1.96 -12.72 20.27
CA THR A 123 1.78 -13.86 21.18
C THR A 123 0.38 -13.99 21.78
N GLN A 124 -0.51 -13.06 21.49
CA GLN A 124 -1.89 -13.08 21.95
C GLN A 124 -2.85 -13.55 20.84
N GLY A 125 -2.67 -13.05 19.62
CA GLY A 125 -3.43 -13.44 18.42
C GLY A 125 -2.87 -14.64 17.68
N GLY A 126 -1.59 -14.97 17.89
CA GLY A 126 -0.88 -16.00 17.14
C GLY A 126 -0.85 -15.66 15.64
N LEU A 127 -1.25 -16.62 14.80
CA LEU A 127 -1.30 -16.48 13.34
C LEU A 127 -2.69 -16.16 12.79
N ARG A 128 -3.71 -16.03 13.65
CA ARG A 128 -5.12 -15.91 13.24
C ARG A 128 -5.39 -14.74 12.30
N ALA A 129 -4.70 -13.62 12.50
CA ALA A 129 -4.82 -12.46 11.63
C ALA A 129 -4.36 -12.78 10.21
N LEU A 130 -3.20 -13.43 10.08
CA LEU A 130 -2.63 -13.84 8.79
C LEU A 130 -3.49 -14.89 8.10
N GLU A 131 -3.97 -15.91 8.82
CA GLU A 131 -4.90 -16.91 8.28
C GLU A 131 -6.13 -16.24 7.65
N GLY A 132 -6.76 -15.31 8.39
CA GLY A 132 -7.95 -14.61 7.90
C GLY A 132 -7.69 -13.72 6.69
N VAL A 133 -6.55 -13.01 6.65
CA VAL A 133 -6.22 -12.15 5.50
C VAL A 133 -5.76 -12.99 4.29
N MET A 134 -5.09 -14.12 4.49
CA MET A 134 -4.77 -15.04 3.39
C MET A 134 -6.03 -15.63 2.76
N GLN A 135 -7.03 -15.99 3.58
CA GLN A 135 -8.34 -16.42 3.08
C GLN A 135 -9.01 -15.31 2.26
N THR A 136 -8.95 -14.06 2.73
CA THR A 136 -9.44 -12.89 1.98
C THR A 136 -8.70 -12.71 0.65
N ALA A 137 -7.37 -12.84 0.64
CA ALA A 137 -6.55 -12.72 -0.57
C ALA A 137 -6.90 -13.78 -1.61
N GLU A 138 -7.18 -15.01 -1.19
CA GLU A 138 -7.62 -16.09 -2.08
C GLU A 138 -9.00 -15.79 -2.70
N ILE A 139 -9.98 -15.41 -1.88
CA ILE A 139 -11.35 -15.11 -2.34
C ILE A 139 -11.39 -13.90 -3.28
N LEU A 140 -10.54 -12.90 -3.03
CA LEU A 140 -10.54 -11.63 -3.76
C LEU A 140 -9.53 -11.58 -4.91
N ALA A 141 -8.86 -12.67 -5.28
CA ALA A 141 -7.79 -12.66 -6.28
C ALA A 141 -8.20 -12.02 -7.64
N ASP A 142 -9.45 -12.21 -8.08
CA ASP A 142 -9.99 -11.62 -9.31
C ASP A 142 -10.55 -10.19 -9.12
N VAL A 143 -10.63 -9.72 -7.87
CA VAL A 143 -11.12 -8.38 -7.50
C VAL A 143 -9.96 -7.43 -7.22
N VAL A 144 -8.99 -7.86 -6.40
CA VAL A 144 -7.83 -7.10 -5.96
C VAL A 144 -6.69 -8.05 -5.56
N GLU A 145 -5.48 -7.77 -6.01
CA GLU A 145 -4.28 -8.52 -5.58
C GLU A 145 -3.85 -8.06 -4.18
N ILE A 146 -3.63 -8.98 -3.24
CA ILE A 146 -3.23 -8.65 -1.86
C ILE A 146 -1.87 -9.29 -1.55
N GLU A 147 -0.91 -8.46 -1.15
CA GLU A 147 0.40 -8.86 -0.64
C GLU A 147 0.44 -8.69 0.88
N THR A 148 0.91 -9.71 1.59
CA THR A 148 0.93 -9.76 3.06
C THR A 148 2.34 -9.57 3.62
N VAL A 149 2.47 -8.71 4.62
CA VAL A 149 3.69 -8.55 5.42
C VAL A 149 3.41 -9.14 6.80
N ALA A 150 4.16 -10.17 7.21
CA ALA A 150 4.12 -10.66 8.59
C ALA A 150 4.73 -9.58 9.50
N PHE A 151 3.97 -9.02 10.43
CA PHE A 151 4.37 -7.78 11.12
C PHE A 151 4.32 -7.90 12.66
N PRO A 152 5.45 -7.78 13.36
CA PRO A 152 5.51 -7.93 14.81
C PRO A 152 5.09 -6.63 15.53
N GLN A 153 3.84 -6.20 15.34
CA GLN A 153 3.27 -4.93 15.81
C GLN A 153 3.51 -4.66 17.29
N SER A 154 3.48 -5.70 18.13
CA SER A 154 3.58 -5.58 19.59
C SER A 154 4.99 -5.73 20.16
N GLY A 155 6.01 -5.76 19.29
CA GLY A 155 7.40 -5.97 19.63
C GLY A 155 7.88 -7.39 19.31
N LEU A 156 9.12 -7.49 18.84
CA LEU A 156 9.72 -8.74 18.37
C LEU A 156 10.62 -9.36 19.46
N THR A 157 11.61 -8.61 19.94
CA THR A 157 12.54 -9.10 20.99
C THR A 157 12.00 -8.89 22.40
N THR A 158 11.06 -7.96 22.57
CA THR A 158 10.44 -7.62 23.85
C THR A 158 9.37 -8.62 24.28
N ARG A 159 9.02 -9.58 23.41
CA ARG A 159 7.98 -10.59 23.64
C ARG A 159 8.46 -11.97 23.22
N GLU A 160 8.76 -12.82 24.21
CA GLU A 160 9.16 -14.21 23.99
C GLU A 160 8.09 -14.95 23.16
N GLY A 161 8.52 -15.62 22.08
CA GLY A 161 7.64 -16.34 21.17
C GLY A 161 7.28 -15.60 19.87
N THR A 162 7.47 -14.27 19.79
CA THR A 162 7.09 -13.51 18.58
C THR A 162 7.97 -13.88 17.38
N ALA A 163 9.29 -14.08 17.57
CA ALA A 163 10.20 -14.45 16.49
C ALA A 163 9.84 -15.82 15.88
N GLU A 164 9.45 -16.78 16.72
CA GLU A 164 8.99 -18.11 16.29
C GLU A 164 7.66 -18.03 15.53
N LEU A 165 6.75 -17.14 15.94
CA LEU A 165 5.50 -16.90 15.21
C LEU A 165 5.75 -16.23 13.85
N MET A 166 6.70 -15.29 13.78
CA MET A 166 7.11 -14.66 12.53
C MET A 166 7.71 -15.70 11.55
N ASP A 167 8.54 -16.62 12.04
CA ASP A 167 9.08 -17.74 11.25
C ASP A 167 7.96 -18.64 10.70
N GLN A 168 6.97 -18.97 11.54
CA GLN A 168 5.79 -19.74 11.14
C GLN A 168 4.91 -19.01 10.13
N ALA A 169 4.70 -17.70 10.31
CA ALA A 169 3.94 -16.85 9.40
C ALA A 169 4.54 -16.85 7.97
N LEU A 170 5.88 -16.77 7.88
CA LEU A 170 6.59 -16.83 6.61
C LEU A 170 6.52 -18.23 5.98
N ALA A 171 6.67 -19.29 6.79
CA ALA A 171 6.49 -20.67 6.33
C ALA A 171 5.06 -20.96 5.82
N MET A 172 4.06 -20.30 6.41
CA MET A 172 2.65 -20.42 6.01
C MET A 172 2.34 -19.73 4.68
N GLY A 173 3.15 -18.75 4.28
CA GLY A 173 3.03 -18.11 2.97
C GLY A 173 2.97 -16.59 2.98
N ALA A 174 3.24 -15.92 4.11
CA ALA A 174 3.39 -14.47 4.11
C ALA A 174 4.42 -14.02 3.04
N ASN A 175 4.12 -12.93 2.34
CA ASN A 175 4.92 -12.50 1.20
C ASN A 175 6.22 -11.79 1.61
N LEU A 176 6.19 -11.07 2.73
CA LEU A 176 7.29 -10.22 3.19
C LEU A 176 7.47 -10.30 4.72
N VAL A 177 8.68 -9.99 5.17
CA VAL A 177 9.02 -9.84 6.60
C VAL A 177 8.85 -8.39 7.02
N GLY A 178 8.09 -8.14 8.08
CA GLY A 178 7.94 -6.82 8.67
C GLY A 178 8.76 -6.62 9.94
N GLY A 179 9.03 -5.36 10.28
CA GLY A 179 9.66 -4.94 11.54
C GLY A 179 9.13 -3.56 11.96
N LEU A 180 9.44 -3.12 13.17
CA LEU A 180 8.91 -1.87 13.75
C LEU A 180 9.93 -1.26 14.71
N ASP A 181 10.30 0.02 14.49
CA ASP A 181 11.08 0.89 15.40
C ASP A 181 12.07 0.12 16.30
N PRO A 182 13.20 -0.34 15.72
CA PRO A 182 14.15 -1.21 16.41
C PRO A 182 14.70 -0.61 17.72
N CYS A 183 14.78 0.72 17.83
CA CYS A 183 15.15 1.42 19.05
C CYS A 183 13.93 1.76 19.92
N GLY A 184 12.87 2.30 19.33
CA GLY A 184 11.74 2.90 20.04
C GLY A 184 10.82 1.87 20.70
N VAL A 185 10.60 0.73 20.03
CA VAL A 185 9.74 -0.35 20.53
C VAL A 185 10.58 -1.43 21.19
N ASP A 186 11.52 -2.02 20.45
CA ASP A 186 12.25 -3.19 20.94
C ASP A 186 13.44 -2.87 21.86
N ARG A 187 13.96 -1.63 21.79
CA ARG A 187 15.11 -1.15 22.58
C ARG A 187 16.39 -1.99 22.43
N ASP A 188 16.43 -2.82 21.39
CA ASP A 188 17.58 -3.61 20.96
C ASP A 188 17.61 -3.61 19.42
N PRO A 189 18.09 -2.52 18.81
CA PRO A 189 18.05 -2.38 17.35
C PRO A 189 18.89 -3.45 16.65
N LYS A 190 19.97 -3.93 17.29
CA LYS A 190 20.79 -5.00 16.75
C LYS A 190 20.01 -6.32 16.75
N GLY A 191 19.49 -6.75 17.91
CA GLY A 191 18.76 -8.01 18.02
C GLY A 191 17.52 -8.04 17.14
N HIS A 192 16.76 -6.95 17.11
CA HIS A 192 15.57 -6.82 16.24
C HIS A 192 15.95 -7.03 14.76
N LEU A 193 16.89 -6.24 14.25
CA LEU A 193 17.24 -6.29 12.84
C LEU A 193 17.95 -7.59 12.45
N ASP A 194 18.77 -8.18 13.31
CA ASP A 194 19.41 -9.47 13.05
C ASP A 194 18.35 -10.59 12.87
N ILE A 195 17.26 -10.56 13.65
CA ILE A 195 16.15 -11.52 13.48
C ILE A 195 15.39 -11.25 12.18
N ILE A 196 14.99 -9.99 11.91
CA ILE A 196 14.23 -9.65 10.69
C ILE A 196 14.99 -10.05 9.42
N PHE A 197 16.27 -9.68 9.32
CA PHE A 197 17.08 -10.02 8.17
C PHE A 197 17.40 -11.53 8.09
N GLY A 198 17.63 -12.19 9.23
CA GLY A 198 17.82 -13.63 9.26
C GLY A 198 16.58 -14.43 8.82
N LEU A 199 15.38 -13.96 9.15
CA LEU A 199 14.12 -14.52 8.65
C LEU A 199 13.95 -14.28 7.16
N ALA A 200 14.26 -13.07 6.69
CA ALA A 200 14.18 -12.72 5.28
C ALA A 200 15.10 -13.58 4.41
N GLU A 201 16.37 -13.76 4.84
CA GLU A 201 17.33 -14.64 4.18
C GLU A 201 16.86 -16.11 4.19
N ARG A 202 16.45 -16.62 5.35
CA ARG A 202 16.00 -18.02 5.51
C ARG A 202 14.84 -18.37 4.57
N HIS A 203 13.88 -17.47 4.41
CA HIS A 203 12.67 -17.69 3.62
C HIS A 203 12.76 -17.14 2.19
N GLY A 204 13.87 -16.47 1.83
CA GLY A 204 14.03 -15.81 0.54
C GLY A 204 12.97 -14.73 0.28
N LYS A 205 12.63 -13.93 1.29
CA LYS A 205 11.57 -12.91 1.24
C LYS A 205 12.16 -11.50 1.30
N GLY A 206 11.43 -10.55 0.73
CA GLY A 206 11.71 -9.13 0.92
C GLY A 206 11.29 -8.63 2.30
N ILE A 207 11.66 -7.39 2.61
CA ILE A 207 11.46 -6.75 3.92
C ILE A 207 10.64 -5.46 3.75
N ASP A 208 9.72 -5.20 4.67
CA ASP A 208 9.00 -3.93 4.78
C ASP A 208 8.92 -3.47 6.25
N ILE A 209 9.83 -2.58 6.66
CA ILE A 209 9.97 -2.13 8.05
C ILE A 209 9.22 -0.82 8.28
N HIS A 210 8.37 -0.78 9.30
CA HIS A 210 7.83 0.45 9.84
C HIS A 210 8.92 1.21 10.60
N LEU A 211 9.23 2.42 10.15
CA LEU A 211 10.21 3.30 10.80
C LEU A 211 9.60 4.68 11.09
N HIS A 212 8.98 4.80 12.26
CA HIS A 212 8.40 6.03 12.79
C HIS A 212 9.41 6.85 13.60
N GLU A 213 10.53 6.24 14.00
CA GLU A 213 11.61 6.92 14.71
C GLU A 213 12.05 8.19 13.97
N ARG A 214 12.22 9.27 14.74
CA ARG A 214 12.43 10.63 14.22
C ARG A 214 13.87 11.07 14.44
N GLY A 215 14.29 12.08 13.66
CA GLY A 215 15.59 12.72 13.82
C GLY A 215 16.75 11.72 13.77
N ASP A 216 17.76 11.96 14.61
CA ASP A 216 18.98 11.15 14.64
C ASP A 216 18.74 9.68 14.99
N LEU A 217 17.71 9.38 15.81
CA LEU A 217 17.40 8.01 16.17
C LEU A 217 16.92 7.21 14.96
N GLY A 218 16.01 7.79 14.18
CA GLY A 218 15.51 7.12 12.98
C GLY A 218 16.57 7.03 11.88
N LEU A 219 17.47 8.01 11.75
CA LEU A 219 18.60 7.87 10.82
C LEU A 219 19.57 6.79 11.27
N PHE A 220 19.87 6.68 12.57
CA PHE A 220 20.68 5.59 13.10
C PHE A 220 20.07 4.21 12.80
N SER A 221 18.77 4.03 13.04
CA SER A 221 18.08 2.79 12.69
C SER A 221 18.10 2.52 11.18
N MET A 222 17.95 3.56 10.35
CA MET A 222 18.04 3.45 8.90
C MET A 222 19.44 3.07 8.42
N GLU A 223 20.49 3.64 9.00
CA GLU A 223 21.89 3.22 8.76
C GLU A 223 22.05 1.73 9.06
N MET A 224 21.57 1.27 10.22
CA MET A 224 21.65 -0.14 10.62
C MET A 224 20.85 -1.09 9.71
N ILE A 225 19.72 -0.66 9.16
CA ILE A 225 18.95 -1.40 8.16
C ILE A 225 19.78 -1.56 6.88
N LEU A 226 20.35 -0.46 6.38
CA LEU A 226 21.14 -0.45 5.15
C LEU A 226 22.42 -1.29 5.28
N ASP A 227 23.12 -1.21 6.42
CA ASP A 227 24.33 -1.99 6.68
C ASP A 227 24.05 -3.50 6.60
N ARG A 228 22.89 -3.96 7.07
CA ARG A 228 22.47 -5.36 6.98
C ARG A 228 22.05 -5.76 5.59
N ALA A 229 21.31 -4.89 4.91
CA ALA A 229 20.92 -5.11 3.52
C ALA A 229 22.16 -5.25 2.61
N GLU A 230 23.20 -4.43 2.84
CA GLU A 230 24.47 -4.53 2.14
C GLU A 230 25.23 -5.80 2.50
N ALA A 231 25.32 -6.14 3.79
CA ALA A 231 26.01 -7.35 4.25
C ALA A 231 25.40 -8.66 3.73
N LEU A 232 24.10 -8.67 3.42
CA LEU A 232 23.35 -9.83 2.93
C LEU A 232 23.00 -9.75 1.44
N ASP A 233 23.57 -8.80 0.70
CA ASP A 233 23.32 -8.58 -0.74
C ASP A 233 21.82 -8.45 -1.10
N MET A 234 21.04 -7.80 -0.23
CA MET A 234 19.59 -7.63 -0.35
C MET A 234 19.20 -6.34 -1.10
N LYS A 235 20.00 -5.93 -2.08
CA LYS A 235 19.71 -4.75 -2.91
C LYS A 235 18.35 -4.92 -3.62
N GLY A 236 17.51 -3.89 -3.55
CA GLY A 236 16.16 -3.90 -4.15
C GLY A 236 15.11 -4.70 -3.38
N MET A 237 15.47 -5.35 -2.27
CA MET A 237 14.57 -6.22 -1.49
C MET A 237 14.02 -5.58 -0.22
N VAL A 238 14.42 -4.33 0.09
CA VAL A 238 14.03 -3.63 1.32
C VAL A 238 13.10 -2.46 0.99
N THR A 239 12.02 -2.38 1.74
CA THR A 239 11.11 -1.25 1.82
C THR A 239 11.18 -0.67 3.23
N ILE A 240 11.18 0.66 3.34
CA ILE A 240 11.01 1.37 4.61
C ILE A 240 9.72 2.18 4.55
N SER A 241 8.79 1.84 5.42
CA SER A 241 7.51 2.51 5.56
C SER A 241 7.59 3.66 6.56
N HIS A 242 6.92 4.76 6.24
CA HIS A 242 6.91 6.05 6.95
C HIS A 242 8.18 6.89 6.80
N ALA A 243 9.33 6.36 7.25
CA ALA A 243 10.64 7.01 7.20
C ALA A 243 10.62 8.48 7.70
N PHE A 244 9.94 8.76 8.82
CA PHE A 244 9.73 10.14 9.30
C PHE A 244 11.01 10.91 9.57
N CYS A 245 12.09 10.21 9.92
CA CYS A 245 13.43 10.79 10.11
C CYS A 245 13.96 11.54 8.88
N LEU A 246 13.60 11.14 7.66
CA LEU A 246 14.01 11.84 6.43
C LEU A 246 13.40 13.26 6.31
N GLY A 247 12.38 13.58 7.10
CA GLY A 247 11.82 14.93 7.17
C GLY A 247 12.57 15.90 8.09
N MET A 248 13.68 15.49 8.72
CA MET A 248 14.42 16.35 9.66
C MET A 248 15.13 17.52 8.96
N GLN A 249 15.50 18.54 9.73
CA GLN A 249 16.08 19.79 9.21
C GLN A 249 17.58 19.72 8.90
N ASP A 250 18.26 18.62 9.26
CA ASP A 250 19.67 18.41 8.92
C ASP A 250 19.80 17.89 7.48
N TYR A 251 19.66 18.81 6.52
CA TYR A 251 19.65 18.48 5.10
C TYR A 251 20.90 17.73 4.60
N PRO A 252 22.14 18.09 4.98
CA PRO A 252 23.32 17.33 4.56
C PRO A 252 23.30 15.87 5.00
N ARG A 253 22.82 15.59 6.22
CA ARG A 253 22.72 14.22 6.73
C ARG A 253 21.61 13.43 6.03
N VAL A 254 20.46 14.07 5.77
CA VAL A 254 19.38 13.49 4.98
C VAL A 254 19.85 13.19 3.55
N GLU A 255 20.58 14.11 2.91
CA GLU A 255 21.08 13.92 1.55
C GLU A 255 22.00 12.70 1.43
N ALA A 256 22.97 12.56 2.33
CA ALA A 256 23.84 11.38 2.37
C ALA A 256 23.06 10.08 2.59
N MET A 257 21.97 10.12 3.36
CA MET A 257 21.08 8.98 3.54
C MET A 257 20.30 8.65 2.25
N LEU A 258 19.79 9.65 1.53
CA LEU A 258 19.10 9.48 0.26
C LEU A 258 20.00 8.82 -0.79
N GLU A 259 21.27 9.23 -0.89
CA GLU A 259 22.25 8.61 -1.78
C GLU A 259 22.45 7.11 -1.47
N ARG A 260 22.53 6.74 -0.19
CA ARG A 260 22.66 5.33 0.21
C ARG A 260 21.38 4.53 -0.07
N LEU A 261 20.21 5.09 0.21
CA LEU A 261 18.91 4.47 -0.10
C LEU A 261 18.78 4.18 -1.61
N ALA A 262 19.16 5.15 -2.45
CA ALA A 262 19.17 4.99 -3.90
C ALA A 262 20.18 3.92 -4.36
N ALA A 263 21.39 3.92 -3.80
CA ALA A 263 22.42 2.93 -4.13
C ALA A 263 21.97 1.49 -3.82
N MET A 264 21.18 1.29 -2.78
CA MET A 264 20.61 0.01 -2.35
C MET A 264 19.22 -0.30 -2.94
N ASP A 265 18.68 0.57 -3.79
CA ASP A 265 17.33 0.46 -4.38
C ASP A 265 16.23 0.20 -3.32
N VAL A 266 16.34 0.91 -2.18
CA VAL A 266 15.33 0.82 -1.11
C VAL A 266 14.11 1.64 -1.49
N ALA A 267 12.93 1.03 -1.42
CA ALA A 267 11.67 1.74 -1.64
C ALA A 267 11.19 2.44 -0.36
N ILE A 268 10.52 3.58 -0.51
CA ILE A 268 9.89 4.31 0.60
C ILE A 268 8.37 4.29 0.44
N MET A 269 7.66 3.86 1.48
CA MET A 269 6.20 4.00 1.55
C MET A 269 5.83 5.21 2.41
N THR A 270 4.97 6.07 1.90
CA THR A 270 4.50 7.26 2.62
C THR A 270 3.00 7.25 2.82
N THR A 271 2.56 7.64 4.01
CA THR A 271 1.14 7.87 4.30
C THR A 271 0.78 9.36 4.20
N ALA A 272 1.73 10.22 3.79
CA ALA A 272 1.58 11.68 3.75
C ALA A 272 1.02 12.28 5.06
N PRO A 273 1.63 11.98 6.23
CA PRO A 273 1.08 12.40 7.52
C PRO A 273 1.08 13.93 7.66
N ALA A 274 -0.05 14.49 8.12
CA ALA A 274 -0.17 15.92 8.38
C ALA A 274 0.58 16.37 9.65
N SER A 275 0.74 15.48 10.63
CA SER A 275 1.27 15.79 11.97
C SER A 275 2.79 15.67 12.10
N SER A 276 3.50 15.31 11.03
CA SER A 276 4.90 14.90 11.09
C SER A 276 5.72 15.47 9.93
N PRO A 277 6.98 15.88 10.17
CA PRO A 277 7.99 15.86 9.11
C PRO A 277 8.05 14.45 8.51
N ALA A 278 8.10 14.38 7.19
CA ALA A 278 8.00 13.14 6.42
C ALA A 278 8.87 13.27 5.16
N PRO A 279 9.23 12.15 4.51
CA PRO A 279 9.99 12.19 3.27
C PRO A 279 9.30 13.07 2.22
N MET A 280 10.05 13.99 1.61
CA MET A 280 9.52 14.86 0.56
C MET A 280 9.61 14.18 -0.80
N VAL A 281 8.50 14.12 -1.52
CA VAL A 281 8.40 13.43 -2.83
C VAL A 281 9.46 13.93 -3.80
N LYS A 282 9.66 15.24 -3.91
CA LYS A 282 10.65 15.83 -4.83
C LYS A 282 12.09 15.45 -4.49
N GLN A 283 12.41 15.26 -3.19
CA GLN A 283 13.75 14.83 -2.79
C GLN A 283 13.95 13.35 -3.17
N LEU A 284 12.99 12.50 -2.86
CA LEU A 284 13.04 11.08 -3.25
C LEU A 284 13.12 10.90 -4.78
N ASP A 285 12.34 11.67 -5.54
CA ASP A 285 12.35 11.64 -7.01
C ASP A 285 13.70 12.09 -7.58
N ALA A 286 14.34 13.10 -7.01
CA ALA A 286 15.65 13.58 -7.46
C ALA A 286 16.76 12.51 -7.32
N HIS A 287 16.57 11.55 -6.41
CA HIS A 287 17.46 10.41 -6.18
C HIS A 287 17.00 9.13 -6.89
N GLY A 288 15.89 9.15 -7.62
CA GLY A 288 15.33 7.98 -8.28
C GLY A 288 14.80 6.90 -7.32
N ILE A 289 14.51 7.27 -6.07
CA ILE A 289 13.99 6.35 -5.05
C ILE A 289 12.54 5.98 -5.40
N ARG A 290 12.22 4.68 -5.37
CA ARG A 290 10.86 4.20 -5.62
C ARG A 290 9.95 4.59 -4.46
N ILE A 291 8.80 5.17 -4.79
CA ILE A 291 7.84 5.69 -3.79
C ILE A 291 6.48 5.05 -4.02
N GLY A 292 5.90 4.49 -2.95
CA GLY A 292 4.49 4.12 -2.89
C GLY A 292 3.77 4.93 -1.81
N ALA A 293 2.46 5.08 -1.95
CA ALA A 293 1.64 5.61 -0.88
C ALA A 293 0.61 4.59 -0.43
N GLY A 294 0.23 4.68 0.84
CA GLY A 294 -0.79 3.82 1.40
C GLY A 294 -1.66 4.54 2.42
N ASN A 295 -2.76 3.90 2.76
CA ASN A 295 -3.73 4.46 3.69
C ASN A 295 -3.29 4.42 5.15
N ASP A 296 -2.41 3.47 5.50
CA ASP A 296 -2.16 3.05 6.88
C ASP A 296 -3.42 2.38 7.48
N GLY A 297 -3.60 2.47 8.80
CA GLY A 297 -4.88 2.16 9.44
C GLY A 297 -6.05 2.96 8.85
N ILE A 298 -7.20 2.30 8.64
CA ILE A 298 -8.47 2.98 8.29
C ILE A 298 -9.53 2.67 9.33
N GLN A 299 -10.17 3.73 9.85
CA GLN A 299 -11.28 3.65 10.81
C GLN A 299 -11.08 2.54 11.84
N ASP A 300 -9.95 2.58 12.52
CA ASP A 300 -9.55 1.56 13.47
C ASP A 300 -9.30 2.17 14.85
N THR A 301 -8.66 1.40 15.72
CA THR A 301 -8.37 1.85 17.08
C THR A 301 -7.13 2.75 17.17
N TRP A 302 -6.35 2.88 16.09
CA TRP A 302 -5.24 3.82 15.97
C TRP A 302 -5.73 5.21 15.59
N GLY A 303 -6.63 5.30 14.63
CA GLY A 303 -7.08 6.58 14.11
C GLY A 303 -8.45 6.57 13.44
N PRO A 304 -9.15 7.72 13.44
CA PRO A 304 -10.48 7.83 12.84
C PRO A 304 -10.44 8.04 11.32
N TYR A 305 -9.27 8.29 10.75
CA TYR A 305 -9.10 8.70 9.36
C TYR A 305 -8.99 7.49 8.41
N GLY A 306 -8.82 7.78 7.13
CA GLY A 306 -8.74 6.77 6.08
C GLY A 306 -10.11 6.27 5.65
N ASN A 307 -10.28 6.10 4.35
CA ASN A 307 -11.49 5.56 3.75
C ASN A 307 -11.21 4.47 2.69
N GLY A 308 -9.94 4.18 2.39
CA GLY A 308 -9.54 3.25 1.33
C GLY A 308 -9.44 3.90 -0.06
N ASP A 309 -9.66 5.21 -0.20
CA ASP A 309 -9.63 5.92 -1.47
C ASP A 309 -8.21 6.39 -1.81
N MET A 310 -7.62 5.79 -2.85
CA MET A 310 -6.27 6.17 -3.30
C MET A 310 -6.19 7.48 -4.10
N LEU A 311 -7.30 8.00 -4.63
CA LEU A 311 -7.35 9.37 -5.17
C LEU A 311 -7.35 10.41 -4.05
N GLU A 312 -8.04 10.14 -2.94
CA GLU A 312 -7.94 10.96 -1.73
C GLU A 312 -6.52 10.89 -1.15
N ARG A 313 -5.92 9.70 -1.10
CA ARG A 313 -4.51 9.57 -0.69
C ARG A 313 -3.57 10.36 -1.59
N ALA A 314 -3.75 10.33 -2.91
CA ALA A 314 -2.98 11.14 -3.85
C ALA A 314 -3.16 12.65 -3.59
N LYS A 315 -4.38 13.09 -3.26
CA LYS A 315 -4.63 14.47 -2.83
C LYS A 315 -3.86 14.82 -1.54
N PHE A 316 -3.82 13.93 -0.55
CA PHE A 316 -3.03 14.16 0.67
C PHE A 316 -1.52 14.18 0.40
N VAL A 317 -1.01 13.31 -0.47
CA VAL A 317 0.39 13.37 -0.93
C VAL A 317 0.67 14.72 -1.57
N GLY A 318 -0.20 15.20 -2.46
CA GLY A 318 -0.08 16.50 -3.12
C GLY A 318 -0.08 17.67 -2.13
N LEU A 319 -1.07 17.73 -1.24
CA LEU A 319 -1.19 18.78 -0.22
C LEU A 319 0.00 18.78 0.73
N ARG A 320 0.43 17.61 1.20
CA ARG A 320 1.54 17.48 2.14
C ARG A 320 2.87 17.93 1.55
N ASN A 321 3.06 17.75 0.25
CA ASN A 321 4.28 18.10 -0.48
C ASN A 321 4.17 19.44 -1.22
N ASN A 322 3.07 20.19 -1.05
CA ASN A 322 2.78 21.43 -1.75
C ASN A 322 2.92 21.31 -3.29
N LEU A 323 2.41 20.21 -3.85
CA LEU A 323 2.34 19.97 -5.29
C LEU A 323 1.15 20.73 -5.86
N ARG A 324 1.39 21.55 -6.89
CA ARG A 324 0.41 22.51 -7.44
C ARG A 324 0.22 22.38 -8.93
N GLU A 325 1.28 22.07 -9.67
CA GLU A 325 1.19 21.91 -11.12
C GLU A 325 0.57 20.57 -11.48
N ASP A 326 -0.11 20.50 -12.63
CA ASP A 326 -0.79 19.27 -13.05
C ASP A 326 0.15 18.06 -13.13
N VAL A 327 1.39 18.28 -13.60
CA VAL A 327 2.42 17.24 -13.65
C VAL A 327 2.79 16.73 -12.25
N GLU A 328 2.79 17.60 -11.24
CA GLU A 328 3.10 17.23 -9.87
C GLU A 328 1.95 16.46 -9.22
N VAL A 329 0.70 16.87 -9.49
CA VAL A 329 -0.48 16.14 -8.98
C VAL A 329 -0.60 14.77 -9.68
N LYS A 330 -0.27 14.67 -10.97
CA LYS A 330 -0.14 13.39 -11.68
C LYS A 330 0.96 12.52 -11.08
N ARG A 331 2.06 13.10 -10.60
CA ARG A 331 3.09 12.34 -9.86
C ARG A 331 2.54 11.80 -8.54
N ALA A 332 1.75 12.58 -7.79
CA ALA A 332 1.08 12.08 -6.59
C ALA A 332 0.11 10.91 -6.89
N LEU A 333 -0.62 10.99 -8.00
CA LEU A 333 -1.44 9.88 -8.49
C LEU A 333 -0.58 8.66 -8.83
N ASP A 334 0.53 8.85 -9.53
CA ASP A 334 1.42 7.74 -9.92
C ASP A 334 1.95 6.98 -8.69
N ILE A 335 2.31 7.68 -7.61
CA ILE A 335 2.71 7.08 -6.33
C ILE A 335 1.59 6.20 -5.73
N CYS A 336 0.33 6.52 -6.01
CA CYS A 336 -0.86 5.77 -5.59
C CYS A 336 -1.39 4.79 -6.67
N ALA A 337 -0.63 4.57 -7.75
CA ALA A 337 -1.02 3.75 -8.89
C ALA A 337 0.21 3.01 -9.46
N GLY A 338 0.60 3.27 -10.71
CA GLY A 338 1.69 2.57 -11.39
C GLY A 338 3.04 2.66 -10.66
N GLY A 339 3.37 3.81 -10.09
CA GLY A 339 4.57 4.04 -9.27
C GLY A 339 4.53 3.26 -7.96
N GLY A 340 3.35 3.21 -7.31
CA GLY A 340 3.12 2.39 -6.12
C GLY A 340 3.34 0.90 -6.39
N ALA A 341 2.84 0.37 -7.51
CA ALA A 341 3.12 -1.02 -7.91
C ALA A 341 4.63 -1.29 -8.09
N VAL A 342 5.37 -0.35 -8.70
CA VAL A 342 6.82 -0.46 -8.86
C VAL A 342 7.55 -0.40 -7.52
N ALA A 343 7.11 0.45 -6.59
CA ALA A 343 7.64 0.51 -5.23
C ALA A 343 7.43 -0.82 -4.47
N MET A 344 6.32 -1.52 -4.74
CA MET A 344 6.06 -2.86 -4.23
C MET A 344 6.83 -3.98 -4.96
N GLY A 345 7.61 -3.69 -6.00
CA GLY A 345 8.28 -4.71 -6.81
C GLY A 345 7.35 -5.48 -7.76
N LYS A 346 6.16 -4.94 -8.04
CA LYS A 346 5.14 -5.53 -8.91
C LYS A 346 5.17 -4.90 -10.31
N PRO A 347 4.60 -5.57 -11.34
CA PRO A 347 4.45 -5.00 -12.66
C PRO A 347 3.69 -3.68 -12.61
N ARG A 348 4.27 -2.63 -13.22
CA ARG A 348 3.68 -1.29 -13.30
C ARG A 348 2.28 -1.37 -13.89
N ARG A 349 1.28 -0.89 -13.14
CA ARG A 349 -0.06 -0.63 -13.67
C ARG A 349 0.04 0.58 -14.61
N ALA A 350 0.02 0.33 -15.91
CA ALA A 350 0.15 1.33 -16.94
C ALA A 350 -0.92 1.09 -18.02
N LEU A 351 -1.45 2.14 -18.61
CA LEU A 351 -2.37 2.04 -19.73
C LEU A 351 -1.57 1.92 -21.04
N LYS A 352 -0.94 0.76 -21.24
CA LYS A 352 -0.17 0.44 -22.46
C LYS A 352 -0.22 -1.06 -22.75
N ALA A 353 -0.01 -1.44 -24.01
CA ALA A 353 0.08 -2.85 -24.40
C ALA A 353 1.14 -3.61 -23.58
N GLY A 354 0.79 -4.83 -23.17
CA GLY A 354 1.61 -5.71 -22.33
C GLY A 354 1.55 -5.43 -20.82
N ALA A 355 0.93 -4.33 -20.37
CA ALA A 355 0.70 -4.08 -18.96
C ALA A 355 -0.51 -4.88 -18.43
N PRO A 356 -0.65 -5.07 -17.10
CA PRO A 356 -1.85 -5.65 -16.52
C PRO A 356 -3.12 -4.90 -16.97
N GLY A 357 -4.18 -5.65 -17.27
CA GLY A 357 -5.51 -5.15 -17.65
C GLY A 357 -6.28 -4.54 -16.48
N ASP A 358 -5.61 -3.71 -15.70
CA ASP A 358 -6.08 -3.11 -14.45
C ASP A 358 -6.28 -1.61 -14.68
N LEU A 359 -7.52 -1.14 -14.59
CA LEU A 359 -7.86 0.26 -14.83
C LEU A 359 -9.11 0.71 -14.08
N VAL A 360 -9.29 2.02 -14.02
CA VAL A 360 -10.41 2.68 -13.37
C VAL A 360 -10.96 3.74 -14.31
N LEU A 361 -12.28 3.80 -14.45
CA LEU A 361 -12.95 4.85 -15.22
C LEU A 361 -13.55 5.90 -14.29
N VAL A 362 -13.21 7.16 -14.56
CA VAL A 362 -13.66 8.32 -13.80
C VAL A 362 -14.34 9.35 -14.70
N GLU A 363 -15.30 10.09 -14.13
CA GLU A 363 -15.85 11.28 -14.76
C GLU A 363 -14.90 12.47 -14.57
N GLY A 364 -14.93 13.40 -15.52
CA GLY A 364 -14.20 14.66 -15.42
C GLY A 364 -13.64 15.11 -16.76
N GLU A 365 -12.94 16.23 -16.74
CA GLU A 365 -12.30 16.88 -17.88
C GLU A 365 -10.79 16.67 -17.86
N ALA A 366 -10.19 16.38 -16.70
CA ALA A 366 -8.76 16.12 -16.54
C ALA A 366 -8.45 15.12 -15.41
N VAL A 367 -7.32 14.41 -15.50
CA VAL A 367 -6.81 13.50 -14.47
C VAL A 367 -6.66 14.19 -13.11
N VAL A 368 -6.17 15.44 -13.11
CA VAL A 368 -5.99 16.22 -11.88
C VAL A 368 -7.33 16.53 -11.20
N GLN A 369 -8.38 16.76 -11.98
CA GLN A 369 -9.73 16.94 -11.43
C GLN A 369 -10.15 15.68 -10.66
N ALA A 370 -9.92 14.49 -11.22
CA ALA A 370 -10.25 13.22 -10.56
C ALA A 370 -9.54 13.05 -9.22
N VAL A 371 -8.28 13.47 -9.08
CA VAL A 371 -7.55 13.47 -7.80
C VAL A 371 -8.18 14.44 -6.80
N VAL A 372 -8.49 15.66 -7.24
CA VAL A 372 -8.99 16.72 -6.35
C VAL A 372 -10.41 16.43 -5.85
N THR A 373 -11.29 15.93 -6.72
CA THR A 373 -12.69 15.65 -6.41
C THR A 373 -12.93 14.23 -5.89
N HIS A 374 -12.06 13.26 -6.25
CA HIS A 374 -12.11 11.86 -5.83
C HIS A 374 -13.54 11.28 -5.89
N ALA A 375 -14.23 11.60 -6.99
CA ALA A 375 -15.61 11.14 -7.22
C ALA A 375 -15.69 9.60 -7.25
N PRO A 376 -16.88 9.01 -7.00
CA PRO A 376 -17.09 7.58 -7.15
C PRO A 376 -16.68 7.08 -8.55
N ARG A 377 -16.07 5.91 -8.60
CA ARG A 377 -15.51 5.33 -9.84
C ARG A 377 -16.64 4.72 -10.64
N LYS A 378 -16.76 5.08 -11.92
CA LYS A 378 -17.82 4.53 -12.78
C LYS A 378 -17.63 3.05 -13.06
N LEU A 379 -16.39 2.66 -13.26
CA LEU A 379 -16.01 1.29 -13.54
C LEU A 379 -14.64 1.00 -12.95
N VAL A 380 -14.46 -0.18 -12.38
CA VAL A 380 -13.15 -0.73 -12.02
C VAL A 380 -12.99 -2.05 -12.74
N VAL A 381 -11.82 -2.23 -13.34
CA VAL A 381 -11.45 -3.44 -14.06
C VAL A 381 -10.15 -4.00 -13.48
N LYS A 382 -10.13 -5.30 -13.16
CA LYS A 382 -8.95 -6.06 -12.75
C LYS A 382 -8.73 -7.20 -13.73
N GLY A 383 -7.60 -7.23 -14.42
CA GLY A 383 -7.27 -8.28 -15.39
C GLY A 383 -8.36 -8.51 -16.46
N GLY A 384 -9.09 -7.45 -16.85
CA GLY A 384 -10.22 -7.56 -17.79
C GLY A 384 -11.56 -7.99 -17.18
N HIS A 385 -11.61 -8.28 -15.88
CA HIS A 385 -12.86 -8.48 -15.14
C HIS A 385 -13.39 -7.13 -14.65
N ILE A 386 -14.67 -6.85 -14.89
CA ILE A 386 -15.34 -5.72 -14.26
C ILE A 386 -15.61 -6.11 -12.80
N THR A 387 -15.04 -5.37 -11.85
CA THR A 387 -15.07 -5.73 -10.42
C THR A 387 -15.90 -4.76 -9.58
N ALA A 388 -16.08 -3.52 -10.04
CA ALA A 388 -16.90 -2.52 -9.37
C ALA A 388 -17.59 -1.58 -10.36
N ARG A 389 -18.74 -1.04 -9.96
CA ARG A 389 -19.46 0.05 -10.64
C ARG A 389 -19.93 1.08 -9.63
N ASP A 390 -19.90 2.35 -10.02
CA ASP A 390 -20.35 3.50 -9.22
C ASP A 390 -19.83 3.49 -7.76
N GLY A 391 -18.54 3.16 -7.60
CA GLY A 391 -17.85 3.14 -6.32
C GLY A 391 -18.13 1.92 -5.43
N GLN A 392 -18.81 0.89 -5.93
CA GLN A 392 -19.13 -0.34 -5.18
C GLN A 392 -18.70 -1.59 -5.93
N THR A 393 -18.08 -2.52 -5.23
CA THR A 393 -17.73 -3.84 -5.78
C THR A 393 -18.99 -4.62 -6.15
N LEU A 394 -18.90 -5.43 -7.21
CA LEU A 394 -19.97 -6.36 -7.59
C LEU A 394 -20.10 -7.51 -6.57
N MET A 395 -19.05 -7.77 -5.80
CA MET A 395 -19.08 -8.65 -4.64
C MET A 395 -19.56 -7.86 -3.41
N ALA A 396 -20.56 -8.37 -2.71
CA ALA A 396 -21.04 -7.79 -1.45
C ALA A 396 -20.06 -8.04 -0.30
N ALA A 397 -19.85 -7.03 0.53
CA ALA A 397 -19.07 -7.17 1.76
C ALA A 397 -19.85 -7.96 2.83
N PRO A 398 -19.17 -8.79 3.64
CA PRO A 398 -19.79 -9.60 4.70
C PRO A 398 -20.26 -8.79 5.92
#